data_AF-A0A498SIL7-F1
#
_entry.id   AF-A0A498SIL7-F1
#
_cell.length_a   1.000
_cell.length_b   1.000
_cell.length_c   1.000
_cell.angle_alpha   90.00
_cell.angle_beta   90.00
_cell.angle_gamma   90.00
#
_symmetry.space_group_name_H-M   'P 1'
#
loop_
_entity.id
_entity.type
_entity.pdbx_description
1 polymer ?
#
loop_
_entity_poly.entity_id
_entity_poly.type
_entity_poly.pdbx_seq_one_letter_code
_entity_poly.pdbx_strand_id
1 'polypeptide(L)'
;MLESGQSFPEDEEECHFGLKAYTKTRQKMHEMAVKQKLITEQDPKGHGFLHLSSEEKRALLQEGYKLPTMLPLTKSEENALKIIRRKIKNKLSAQESRRKRREYMNALEKRIQYYRAENSALKLKLKDLEQRNRSLAIELRNFKTTMASNHNTEYHPSCPTPNATTIN
;
A
#
# COMPACT_ATOMS: atom_id res chain seq x y z
N MET A 1 6.25 46.76 -43.38
CA MET A 1 5.15 45.89 -43.85
C MET A 1 5.77 44.52 -44.04
N LEU A 2 5.66 43.64 -43.05
CA LEU A 2 4.59 42.64 -42.83
C LEU A 2 4.66 41.48 -43.84
N GLU A 3 5.15 40.34 -43.36
CA GLU A 3 4.69 38.95 -43.52
C GLU A 3 5.77 38.07 -42.85
N SER A 4 5.52 37.02 -42.10
CA SER A 4 4.35 36.17 -41.91
C SER A 4 4.52 35.41 -40.58
N GLY A 5 3.43 35.22 -39.84
CA GLY A 5 3.41 34.59 -38.53
C GLY A 5 3.69 33.08 -38.60
N GLN A 6 4.64 32.62 -37.80
CA GLN A 6 4.76 31.21 -37.44
C GLN A 6 3.71 30.88 -36.37
N SER A 7 2.83 29.96 -36.74
CA SER A 7 1.80 29.35 -35.91
C SER A 7 2.38 28.66 -34.67
N PHE A 8 1.79 28.95 -33.51
CA PHE A 8 1.95 28.17 -32.28
C PHE A 8 1.29 26.79 -32.43
N PRO A 9 1.92 25.67 -32.01
CA PRO A 9 1.22 24.40 -31.86
C PRO A 9 0.37 24.43 -30.59
N GLU A 10 -0.89 23.97 -30.71
CA GLU A 10 -1.88 23.92 -29.64
C GLU A 10 -1.57 22.82 -28.61
N ASP A 11 -1.43 23.21 -27.35
CA ASP A 11 -1.30 22.34 -26.16
C ASP A 11 -2.65 21.69 -25.79
N GLU A 12 -3.28 20.95 -26.69
CA GLU A 12 -4.59 20.29 -26.45
C GLU A 12 -4.47 18.86 -25.88
N GLU A 13 -3.32 18.20 -26.00
CA GLU A 13 -3.19 16.76 -25.66
C GLU A 13 -3.03 16.45 -24.16
N GLU A 14 -2.50 17.38 -23.36
CA GLU A 14 -2.19 17.11 -21.94
C GLU A 14 -3.45 17.07 -21.05
N CYS A 15 -4.50 17.80 -21.44
CA CYS A 15 -5.78 17.85 -20.71
C CYS A 15 -6.60 16.55 -20.86
N HIS A 16 -6.40 15.83 -21.97
CA HIS A 16 -7.26 14.72 -22.34
C HIS A 16 -7.00 13.44 -21.52
N PHE A 17 -5.75 13.23 -21.08
CA PHE A 17 -5.36 12.11 -20.21
C PHE A 17 -5.93 12.26 -18.79
N GLY A 18 -5.85 13.47 -18.23
CA GLY A 18 -6.43 13.81 -16.93
C GLY A 18 -7.95 13.62 -16.91
N LEU A 19 -8.64 13.97 -18.01
CA LEU A 19 -10.07 13.79 -18.15
C LEU A 19 -10.48 12.31 -18.18
N LYS A 20 -9.73 11.45 -18.89
CA LYS A 20 -9.96 9.99 -18.96
C LYS A 20 -9.73 9.30 -17.60
N ALA A 21 -8.73 9.74 -16.82
CA ALA A 21 -8.48 9.22 -15.48
C ALA A 21 -9.55 9.69 -14.46
N TYR A 22 -9.97 10.96 -14.56
CA TYR A 22 -11.04 11.52 -13.75
C TYR A 22 -12.39 10.86 -14.05
N THR A 23 -12.72 10.60 -15.32
CA THR A 23 -13.97 9.91 -15.69
C THR A 23 -13.99 8.47 -15.21
N LYS A 24 -12.89 7.71 -15.31
CA LYS A 24 -12.78 6.35 -14.73
C LYS A 24 -12.97 6.35 -13.21
N THR A 25 -12.31 7.26 -12.51
CA THR A 25 -12.44 7.39 -11.05
C THR A 25 -13.86 7.81 -10.65
N ARG A 26 -14.46 8.72 -11.43
CA ARG A 26 -15.85 9.17 -11.28
C ARG A 26 -16.85 8.04 -11.53
N GLN A 27 -16.62 7.19 -12.54
CA GLN A 27 -17.43 6.00 -12.84
C GLN A 27 -17.40 5.03 -11.67
N LYS A 28 -16.20 4.70 -11.15
CA LYS A 28 -16.05 3.81 -9.99
C LYS A 28 -16.77 4.33 -8.74
N MET A 29 -16.70 5.64 -8.48
CA MET A 29 -17.41 6.24 -7.34
C MET A 29 -18.93 6.29 -7.54
N HIS A 30 -19.40 6.51 -8.77
CA HIS A 30 -20.82 6.46 -9.09
C HIS A 30 -21.39 5.06 -8.90
N GLU A 31 -20.70 4.04 -9.44
CA GLU A 31 -21.06 2.63 -9.31
C GLU A 31 -21.10 2.19 -7.84
N MET A 32 -20.09 2.55 -7.04
CA MET A 32 -20.08 2.28 -5.60
C MET A 32 -21.29 2.90 -4.87
N ALA A 33 -21.66 4.13 -5.22
CA ALA A 33 -22.79 4.82 -4.60
C ALA A 33 -24.15 4.21 -5.02
N VAL A 34 -24.29 3.79 -6.28
CA VAL A 34 -25.47 3.05 -6.77
C VAL A 34 -25.56 1.68 -6.11
N LYS A 35 -24.45 0.93 -6.03
CA LYS A 35 -24.39 -0.38 -5.37
C LYS A 35 -24.75 -0.31 -3.89
N GLN A 36 -24.38 0.77 -3.21
CA GLN A 36 -24.78 1.03 -1.81
C GLN A 36 -26.16 1.66 -1.68
N LYS A 37 -26.92 1.79 -2.77
CA LYS A 37 -28.27 2.38 -2.83
C LYS A 37 -28.33 3.81 -2.28
N LEU A 38 -27.22 4.55 -2.36
CA LEU A 38 -27.13 5.93 -1.88
C LEU A 38 -27.63 6.94 -2.91
N ILE A 39 -27.56 6.60 -4.20
CA ILE A 39 -28.08 7.42 -5.31
C ILE A 39 -28.81 6.53 -6.31
N THR A 40 -29.82 7.09 -6.98
CA THR A 40 -30.57 6.39 -8.02
C THR A 40 -29.90 6.56 -9.39
N GLU A 41 -29.92 5.51 -10.21
CA GLU A 41 -29.36 5.48 -11.58
C GLU A 41 -30.31 6.06 -12.64
N GLN A 42 -31.47 6.59 -12.24
CA GLN A 42 -32.48 7.10 -13.17
C GLN A 42 -31.94 8.24 -14.02
N ASP A 43 -32.14 8.12 -15.34
CA ASP A 43 -31.77 9.14 -16.30
C ASP A 43 -32.52 10.45 -16.03
N PRO A 44 -31.81 11.58 -15.86
CA PRO A 44 -32.43 12.88 -15.62
C PRO A 44 -33.26 13.39 -16.80
N LYS A 45 -33.16 12.76 -17.98
CA LYS A 45 -33.96 13.06 -19.19
C LYS A 45 -35.12 12.07 -19.41
N GLY A 46 -35.32 11.12 -18.50
CA GLY A 46 -36.41 10.16 -18.56
C GLY A 46 -37.78 10.83 -18.41
N HIS A 47 -38.85 10.07 -18.57
CA HIS A 47 -40.23 10.53 -18.39
C HIS A 47 -40.88 9.67 -17.30
N GLY A 48 -41.72 10.27 -16.44
CA GLY A 48 -42.41 9.55 -15.35
C GLY A 48 -42.03 10.01 -13.94
N PHE A 49 -42.24 9.13 -12.95
CA PHE A 49 -42.00 9.44 -11.54
C PHE A 49 -40.51 9.57 -11.21
N LEU A 50 -40.15 10.59 -10.44
CA LEU A 50 -38.80 10.76 -9.94
C LEU A 50 -38.51 9.70 -8.86
N HIS A 51 -37.60 8.79 -9.15
CA HIS A 51 -37.10 7.78 -8.22
C HIS A 51 -35.87 8.34 -7.51
N LEU A 52 -36.02 8.52 -6.20
CA LEU A 52 -34.97 8.96 -5.30
C LEU A 52 -34.73 7.88 -4.25
N SER A 53 -33.47 7.64 -3.92
CA SER A 53 -33.08 6.80 -2.81
C SER A 53 -33.56 7.42 -1.49
N SER A 54 -33.66 6.61 -0.44
CA SER A 54 -33.98 7.10 0.90
C SER A 54 -32.99 8.17 1.38
N GLU A 55 -31.72 8.07 0.97
CA GLU A 55 -30.66 9.03 1.29
C GLU A 55 -30.86 10.35 0.52
N GLU A 56 -31.20 10.29 -0.77
CA GLU A 56 -31.49 11.45 -1.61
C GLU A 56 -32.72 12.23 -1.08
N LYS A 57 -33.82 11.52 -0.76
CA LYS A 57 -35.03 12.14 -0.20
C LYS A 57 -34.75 12.84 1.13
N ARG A 58 -34.01 12.18 2.03
CA ARG A 58 -33.64 12.74 3.34
C ARG A 58 -32.79 14.00 3.18
N ALA A 59 -31.76 13.96 2.34
CA ALA A 59 -30.86 15.10 2.14
C ALA A 59 -31.57 16.30 1.50
N LEU A 60 -32.49 16.09 0.56
CA LEU A 60 -33.27 17.16 -0.07
C LEU A 60 -34.23 17.84 0.91
N LEU A 61 -34.93 17.06 1.74
CA LEU A 61 -35.79 17.59 2.79
C LEU A 61 -35.00 18.40 3.83
N GLN A 62 -33.83 17.90 4.22
CA GLN A 62 -32.96 18.57 5.19
C GLN A 62 -32.46 19.94 4.69
N GLU A 63 -32.26 20.08 3.38
CA GLU A 63 -31.83 21.34 2.76
C GLU A 63 -33.03 22.23 2.36
N GLY A 64 -34.26 21.83 2.71
CA GLY A 64 -35.47 22.64 2.55
C GLY A 64 -36.08 22.61 1.15
N TYR A 65 -35.65 21.69 0.27
CA TYR A 65 -36.21 21.59 -1.07
C TYR A 65 -37.54 20.82 -1.07
N LYS A 66 -38.60 21.44 -1.58
CA LYS A 66 -39.87 20.77 -1.91
C LYS A 66 -39.69 20.08 -3.27
N LEU A 67 -39.91 18.77 -3.35
CA LEU A 67 -39.74 17.99 -4.58
C LEU A 67 -41.08 17.69 -5.23
N PRO A 68 -41.32 18.13 -6.48
CA PRO A 68 -42.35 17.55 -7.31
C PRO A 68 -42.00 16.08 -7.61
N THR A 69 -43.00 15.22 -7.50
CA THR A 69 -42.89 13.75 -7.69
C THR A 69 -42.86 13.32 -9.16
N MET A 70 -42.95 14.25 -10.11
CA MET A 70 -43.11 13.99 -11.54
C MET A 70 -42.09 14.77 -12.36
N LEU A 71 -41.50 14.11 -13.36
CA LEU A 71 -40.70 14.75 -14.41
C LEU A 71 -41.63 15.49 -15.41
N PRO A 72 -41.18 16.57 -16.07
CA PRO A 72 -39.84 17.16 -16.01
C PRO A 72 -39.64 18.07 -14.79
N LEU A 73 -38.45 17.99 -14.18
CA LEU A 73 -38.02 18.91 -13.13
C LEU A 73 -37.72 20.28 -13.73
N THR A 74 -37.94 21.34 -12.95
CA THR A 74 -37.47 22.68 -13.30
C THR A 74 -35.94 22.74 -13.23
N LYS A 75 -35.31 23.67 -13.96
CA LYS A 75 -33.84 23.87 -13.95
C LYS A 75 -33.27 24.05 -12.53
N SER A 76 -34.03 24.68 -11.62
CA SER A 76 -33.64 24.84 -10.21
C SER A 76 -33.62 23.51 -9.46
N GLU A 77 -34.60 22.63 -9.71
CA GLU A 77 -34.71 21.33 -9.06
C GLU A 77 -33.67 20.33 -9.57
N GLU A 78 -33.38 20.33 -10.87
CA GLU A 78 -32.28 19.54 -11.45
C GLU A 78 -30.93 19.93 -10.82
N ASN A 79 -30.69 21.23 -10.66
CA ASN A 79 -29.48 21.75 -10.02
C ASN A 79 -29.41 21.36 -8.53
N ALA A 80 -30.52 21.46 -7.78
CA ALA A 80 -30.58 21.02 -6.39
C ALA A 80 -30.26 19.53 -6.25
N LEU A 81 -30.88 18.68 -7.07
CA LEU A 81 -30.64 17.23 -7.06
C LEU A 81 -29.18 16.89 -7.44
N LYS A 82 -28.60 17.61 -8.42
CA LYS A 82 -27.18 17.46 -8.80
C LYS A 82 -26.25 17.79 -7.63
N ILE A 83 -26.52 18.87 -6.90
CA ILE A 83 -25.73 19.28 -5.73
C ILE A 83 -25.83 18.22 -4.62
N ILE A 84 -27.04 17.72 -4.33
CA ILE A 84 -27.24 16.67 -3.33
C ILE A 84 -26.52 15.37 -3.72
N ARG A 85 -26.66 14.90 -4.96
CA ARG A 85 -25.92 13.74 -5.48
C ARG A 85 -24.41 13.94 -5.38
N ARG A 86 -23.91 15.17 -5.58
CA ARG A 86 -22.49 15.51 -5.38
C ARG A 86 -22.09 15.45 -3.91
N LYS A 87 -22.88 16.02 -2.98
CA LYS A 87 -22.65 15.96 -1.53
C LYS A 87 -22.58 14.51 -1.03
N ILE A 88 -23.50 13.65 -1.47
CA ILE A 88 -23.53 12.21 -1.13
C ILE A 88 -22.26 11.51 -1.64
N LYS A 89 -21.89 11.71 -2.92
CA LYS A 89 -20.65 11.14 -3.47
C LYS A 89 -19.38 11.62 -2.76
N ASN A 90 -19.33 12.90 -2.37
CA ASN A 90 -18.21 13.46 -1.61
C ASN A 90 -18.10 12.82 -0.22
N LYS A 91 -19.23 12.63 0.47
CA LYS A 91 -19.28 11.93 1.76
C LYS A 91 -18.71 10.51 1.65
N LEU A 92 -19.13 9.76 0.64
CA LEU A 92 -18.63 8.41 0.38
C LEU A 92 -17.14 8.39 0.05
N SER A 93 -16.68 9.29 -0.84
CA SER A 93 -15.27 9.40 -1.21
C SER A 93 -14.37 9.74 -0.03
N ALA A 94 -14.80 10.67 0.83
CA ALA A 94 -14.07 11.03 2.05
C ALA A 94 -13.98 9.85 3.03
N GLN A 95 -15.06 9.08 3.18
CA GLN A 95 -15.08 7.88 4.02
C GLN A 95 -14.14 6.80 3.48
N GLU A 96 -14.21 6.52 2.18
CA GLU A 96 -13.36 5.54 1.51
C GLU A 96 -11.86 5.89 1.65
N SER A 97 -11.52 7.16 1.44
CA SER A 97 -10.17 7.68 1.62
C SER A 97 -9.66 7.49 3.05
N ARG A 98 -10.50 7.82 4.05
CA ARG A 98 -10.19 7.59 5.48
C ARG A 98 -10.00 6.10 5.79
N ARG A 99 -10.84 5.22 5.22
CA ARG A 99 -10.71 3.77 5.40
C ARG A 99 -9.39 3.26 4.83
N LYS A 100 -9.05 3.62 3.59
CA LYS A 100 -7.80 3.21 2.93
C LYS A 100 -6.55 3.65 3.70
N ARG A 101 -6.54 4.88 4.23
CA ARG A 101 -5.45 5.37 5.09
C ARG A 101 -5.32 4.51 6.35
N ARG A 102 -6.43 4.21 7.02
CA ARG A 102 -6.45 3.37 8.23
C ARG A 102 -5.92 1.96 7.95
N GLU A 103 -6.39 1.34 6.87
CA GLU A 103 -5.94 0.00 6.45
C GLU A 103 -4.44 -0.03 6.15
N TYR A 104 -3.91 0.99 5.46
CA TYR A 104 -2.48 1.10 5.18
C TYR A 104 -1.64 1.23 6.46
N MET A 105 -2.07 2.09 7.40
CA MET A 105 -1.39 2.22 8.71
C MET A 105 -1.41 0.89 9.48
N ASN A 106 -2.58 0.25 9.59
CA ASN A 106 -2.72 -1.04 10.26
C ASN A 106 -1.82 -2.12 9.62
N ALA A 107 -1.71 -2.15 8.29
CA ALA A 107 -0.85 -3.09 7.58
C ALA A 107 0.64 -2.83 7.88
N LEU A 108 1.05 -1.56 7.93
CA LEU A 108 2.41 -1.17 8.28
C LEU A 108 2.75 -1.56 9.73
N GLU A 109 1.85 -1.29 10.68
CA GLU A 109 1.99 -1.69 12.08
C GLU A 109 2.14 -3.21 12.24
N LYS A 110 1.29 -3.99 11.56
CA LYS A 110 1.38 -5.46 11.54
C LYS A 110 2.73 -5.93 10.99
N ARG A 111 3.23 -5.32 9.92
CA ARG A 111 4.53 -5.67 9.32
C ARG A 111 5.69 -5.36 10.26
N ILE A 112 5.64 -4.23 10.97
CA ILE A 112 6.62 -3.88 12.00
C ILE A 112 6.59 -4.89 13.14
N GLN A 113 5.40 -5.27 13.62
CA GLN A 113 5.26 -6.29 14.67
C GLN A 113 5.84 -7.64 14.23
N TYR A 114 5.54 -8.07 12.99
CA TYR A 114 6.11 -9.27 12.40
C TYR A 114 7.64 -9.24 12.40
N TYR A 115 8.25 -8.18 11.85
CA TYR A 115 9.72 -8.08 11.80
C TYR A 115 10.36 -7.98 13.18
N ARG A 116 9.70 -7.35 14.16
CA ARG A 116 10.18 -7.33 15.54
C ARG A 116 10.20 -8.73 16.17
N ALA A 117 9.13 -9.50 15.98
CA ALA A 117 9.04 -10.88 16.48
C ALA A 117 10.09 -11.77 15.81
N GLU A 118 10.21 -11.70 14.49
CA GLU A 118 11.21 -12.45 13.71
C GLU A 118 12.64 -12.10 14.14
N ASN A 119 12.96 -10.80 14.26
CA ASN A 119 14.28 -10.35 14.71
C ASN A 119 14.60 -10.85 16.13
N SER A 120 13.61 -10.84 17.03
CA SER A 120 13.77 -11.39 18.38
C SER A 120 14.10 -12.89 18.35
N ALA A 121 13.37 -13.67 17.54
CA ALA A 121 13.60 -15.11 17.38
C ALA A 121 15.00 -15.40 16.79
N LEU A 122 15.42 -14.63 15.77
CA LEU A 122 16.75 -14.76 15.16
C LEU A 122 17.86 -14.44 16.15
N LYS A 123 17.73 -13.37 16.95
CA LYS A 123 18.69 -13.03 18.00
C LYS A 123 18.82 -14.13 19.04
N LEU A 124 17.71 -14.73 19.46
CA LEU A 124 17.72 -15.85 20.39
C LEU A 124 18.45 -17.05 19.78
N LYS A 125 18.16 -17.37 18.51
CA LYS A 125 18.83 -18.47 17.81
C LYS A 125 20.33 -18.24 17.64
N LEU A 126 20.72 -17.01 17.35
CA LEU A 126 22.12 -16.60 17.23
C LEU A 126 22.84 -16.81 18.57
N LYS A 127 22.28 -16.31 19.68
CA LYS A 127 22.85 -16.49 21.02
C LYS A 127 23.03 -17.97 21.39
N ASP A 128 22.04 -18.78 21.06
CA ASP A 128 22.02 -20.23 21.29
C ASP A 128 23.10 -20.96 20.45
N LEU A 129 23.27 -20.58 19.19
CA LEU A 129 24.34 -21.11 18.32
C LEU A 129 25.73 -20.67 18.79
N GLU A 130 25.90 -19.40 19.17
CA GLU A 130 27.16 -18.91 19.73
C GLU A 130 27.54 -19.65 21.01
N GLN A 131 26.57 -19.95 21.88
CA GLN A 131 26.80 -20.72 23.09
C GLN A 131 27.28 -22.14 22.77
N ARG A 132 26.59 -22.85 21.85
CA ARG A 132 27.01 -24.20 21.44
C ARG A 132 28.39 -24.19 20.79
N ASN A 133 28.69 -23.21 19.95
CA ASN A 133 29.98 -23.10 19.30
C ASN A 133 31.10 -22.85 20.32
N ARG A 134 30.88 -21.99 21.32
CA ARG A 134 31.82 -21.81 22.43
C ARG A 134 32.07 -23.12 23.19
N SER A 135 31.03 -23.87 23.52
CA SER A 135 31.17 -25.18 24.19
C SER A 135 32.00 -26.16 23.36
N LEU A 136 31.68 -26.32 22.06
CA LEU A 136 32.42 -27.20 21.16
C LEU A 136 33.88 -26.77 21.01
N ALA A 137 34.15 -25.47 20.94
CA ALA A 137 35.51 -24.95 20.87
C ALA A 137 36.33 -25.30 22.13
N ILE A 138 35.70 -25.26 23.32
CA ILE A 138 36.33 -25.68 24.58
C ILE A 138 36.59 -27.19 24.57
N GLU A 139 35.61 -28.01 24.17
CA GLU A 139 35.77 -29.47 24.07
C GLU A 139 36.92 -29.85 23.12
N LEU A 140 36.97 -29.23 21.94
CA LEU A 140 38.06 -29.42 20.97
C LEU A 140 39.42 -29.00 21.54
N ARG A 141 39.48 -27.90 22.28
CA ARG A 141 40.71 -27.46 22.94
C ARG A 141 41.16 -28.49 23.98
N ASN A 142 40.25 -28.95 24.83
CA ASN A 142 40.53 -29.94 25.86
C ASN A 142 41.02 -31.26 25.24
N PHE A 143 40.34 -31.74 24.20
CA PHE A 143 40.74 -32.94 23.48
C PHE A 143 42.14 -32.81 22.86
N LYS A 144 42.43 -31.68 22.20
CA LYS A 144 43.77 -31.39 21.66
C LYS A 144 44.83 -31.36 22.76
N THR A 145 44.54 -30.80 23.92
CA THR A 145 45.45 -30.81 25.07
C THR A 145 45.69 -32.23 25.60
N THR A 146 44.66 -33.06 25.74
CA THR A 146 44.81 -34.46 26.19
C THR A 146 45.62 -35.28 25.19
N MET A 147 45.33 -35.16 23.89
CA MET A 147 46.17 -35.76 22.84
C MET A 147 47.60 -35.23 22.87
N ALA A 148 47.76 -33.95 23.23
CA ALA A 148 49.08 -33.36 23.37
C ALA A 148 49.87 -33.92 24.58
N SER A 149 49.20 -34.23 25.68
CA SER A 149 49.83 -34.81 26.87
C SER A 149 50.15 -36.30 26.69
N ASN A 150 49.37 -37.04 25.91
CA ASN A 150 49.54 -38.48 25.69
C ASN A 150 50.70 -38.85 24.75
N HIS A 151 51.24 -37.90 23.96
CA HIS A 151 52.38 -38.16 23.05
C HIS A 151 53.74 -37.78 23.66
N ASN A 152 53.81 -37.49 24.97
CA ASN A 152 55.05 -37.09 25.64
C ASN A 152 55.77 -38.24 26.39
N THR A 153 55.32 -39.49 26.21
CA THR A 153 56.00 -40.69 26.72
C THR A 153 56.22 -41.68 25.58
N GLU A 154 57.23 -41.39 24.76
CA GLU A 154 58.01 -42.29 23.88
C GLU A 154 58.37 -41.53 22.60
N TYR A 155 59.44 -40.74 22.65
CA TYR A 155 60.21 -40.48 21.43
C TYR A 155 61.71 -40.50 21.75
N HIS A 156 62.29 -41.61 21.33
CA HIS A 156 63.72 -41.91 21.22
C HIS A 156 64.37 -40.97 20.18
N PRO A 157 65.58 -40.43 20.41
CA PRO A 157 66.18 -39.45 19.51
C PRO A 157 66.99 -40.14 18.41
N SER A 158 66.57 -40.00 17.14
CA SER A 158 67.47 -40.10 15.98
C SER A 158 66.74 -39.82 14.66
N CYS A 159 66.98 -38.65 14.04
CA CYS A 159 67.62 -38.54 12.72
C CYS A 159 67.62 -37.09 12.18
N PRO A 160 68.58 -36.74 11.29
CA PRO A 160 69.05 -35.38 11.04
C PRO A 160 68.30 -34.66 9.91
N THR A 161 68.37 -33.33 9.98
CA THR A 161 67.86 -32.35 9.01
C THR A 161 68.57 -32.42 7.66
N PRO A 162 67.88 -32.25 6.51
CA PRO A 162 68.54 -31.98 5.24
C PRO A 162 68.83 -30.47 5.09
N ASN A 163 70.02 -30.20 4.58
CA ASN A 163 70.63 -28.88 4.38
C ASN A 163 69.88 -28.05 3.32
N ALA A 164 69.61 -26.79 3.61
CA ALA A 164 69.13 -25.82 2.63
C ALA A 164 70.32 -25.24 1.84
N THR A 165 70.34 -25.45 0.53
CA THR A 165 71.28 -24.82 -0.40
C THR A 165 70.82 -23.39 -0.72
N THR A 166 71.69 -22.44 -0.40
CA THR A 166 71.61 -21.02 -0.77
C THR A 166 71.60 -20.85 -2.29
N ILE A 167 70.61 -20.14 -2.82
CA ILE A 167 70.58 -19.64 -4.21
C ILE A 167 71.01 -18.17 -4.18
N ASN A 168 72.07 -17.85 -4.94
CA ASN A 168 72.38 -16.48 -5.39
C ASN A 168 71.80 -16.31 -6.81
#